data_AF-A0A0D6L7L8-F1
#
_entry.id   AF-A0A0D6L7L8-F1
#
_cell.length_a   1.000
_cell.length_b   1.000
_cell.length_c   1.000
_cell.angle_alpha   90.00
_cell.angle_beta   90.00
_cell.angle_gamma   90.00
#
_symmetry.space_group_name_H-M   'P 1'
#
loop_
_entity.id
_entity.type
_entity.pdbx_description
1 polymer ?
#
loop_
_entity_poly.entity_id
_entity_poly.type
_entity_poly.pdbx_seq_one_letter_code
_entity_poly.pdbx_strand_id
1 'polypeptide(L)'
;MEGCYKVTFSFAETFSPNKDYEYHNDPDKAKGTWTQKVFQVDDSPRYEGYGTWVHVDGRSFWESKADAPLPRREHTKRDDYNVTGRFSHVEIFNDGWVLDQDNDKILRVAGKEDVLIAQEKGIERFWGW
;
A
#
# COMPACT_ATOMS: atom_id res chain seq x y z
N MET A 1 29.77 -4.32 3.73
CA MET A 1 29.55 -3.21 4.67
C MET A 1 28.15 -3.36 5.22
N GLU A 2 28.01 -3.80 6.47
CA GLU A 2 26.70 -3.96 7.11
C GLU A 2 26.30 -2.61 7.71
N GLY A 3 25.26 -1.99 7.13
CA GLY A 3 24.63 -0.80 7.69
C GLY A 3 23.46 -1.24 8.58
N CYS A 4 23.65 -1.20 9.89
CA CYS A 4 22.55 -1.42 10.84
C CYS A 4 21.77 -0.11 10.97
N TYR A 5 20.66 0.02 10.27
CA TYR A 5 19.77 1.19 10.36
C TYR A 5 18.68 0.90 11.39
N LYS A 6 18.77 1.52 12.57
CA LYS A 6 17.69 1.52 13.54
C LYS A 6 16.76 2.68 13.23
N VAL A 7 15.69 2.40 12.49
CA VAL A 7 14.61 3.37 12.26
C VAL A 7 13.51 3.07 13.26
N THR A 8 13.19 4.05 14.11
CA THR A 8 12.07 3.96 15.05
C THR A 8 10.98 4.86 14.51
N PHE A 9 9.85 4.29 14.11
CA PHE A 9 8.68 5.06 13.71
C PHE A 9 7.66 5.04 14.86
N SER A 10 7.44 6.22 15.45
CA SER A 10 6.25 6.49 16.24
C SER A 10 5.42 7.50 15.44
N PHE A 11 4.13 7.20 15.32
CA PHE A 11 3.07 7.94 14.63
C PHE A 11 2.80 7.60 13.16
N ALA A 12 1.50 7.46 12.92
CA ALA A 12 0.82 7.26 11.67
C ALA A 12 -0.27 8.33 11.61
N GLU A 13 -0.34 9.02 10.48
CA GLU A 13 -1.48 9.85 10.09
C GLU A 13 -1.74 9.51 8.62
N THR A 14 -2.94 9.78 8.13
CA THR A 14 -3.33 9.78 6.70
C THR A 14 -4.55 10.68 6.64
N PHE A 15 -4.40 11.87 6.05
CA PHE A 15 -5.50 12.82 5.93
C PHE A 15 -6.25 12.51 4.64
N SER A 16 -7.43 11.90 4.78
CA SER A 16 -8.38 11.79 3.68
C SER A 16 -9.25 13.05 3.62
N PRO A 17 -9.40 13.71 2.45
CA PRO A 17 -10.36 14.80 2.28
C PRO A 17 -11.82 14.31 2.30
N ASN A 18 -12.06 13.00 2.33
CA ASN A 18 -13.40 12.43 2.51
C ASN A 18 -13.76 12.43 4.00
N LYS A 19 -14.84 13.13 4.36
CA LYS A 19 -15.34 13.23 5.75
C LYS A 19 -15.81 11.88 6.32
N ASP A 20 -16.13 10.93 5.44
CA ASP A 20 -16.61 9.60 5.80
C ASP A 20 -15.48 8.54 5.78
N TYR A 21 -14.23 8.95 5.53
CA TYR A 21 -13.10 8.04 5.64
C TYR A 21 -12.73 7.85 7.12
N GLU A 22 -13.02 6.65 7.64
CA GLU A 22 -12.52 6.25 8.95
C GLU A 22 -11.05 5.84 8.84
N TYR A 23 -10.20 6.59 9.52
CA TYR A 23 -8.80 6.24 9.67
C TYR A 23 -8.66 5.00 10.55
N HIS A 24 -8.19 3.91 9.96
CA HIS A 24 -7.84 2.69 10.70
C HIS A 24 -6.32 2.65 10.93
N ASN A 25 -5.83 3.38 11.93
CA ASN A 25 -4.54 3.06 12.52
C ASN A 25 -4.70 1.74 13.26
N ASP A 26 -3.87 0.76 12.93
CA ASP A 26 -3.76 -0.46 13.71
C ASP A 26 -2.33 -0.55 14.25
N PRO A 27 -2.04 0.12 15.38
CA PRO A 27 -0.70 0.12 15.97
C PRO A 27 -0.22 -1.30 16.30
N ASP A 28 -1.14 -2.24 16.53
CA ASP A 28 -0.83 -3.64 16.76
C ASP A 28 -0.36 -4.31 15.45
N LYS A 29 -0.96 -4.00 14.30
CA LYS A 29 -0.43 -4.44 12.99
C LYS A 29 0.93 -3.84 12.65
N ALA A 30 1.21 -2.61 13.06
CA ALA A 30 2.50 -1.98 12.78
C ALA A 30 3.64 -2.63 13.58
N LYS A 31 3.37 -3.09 14.80
CA LYS A 31 4.39 -3.59 15.72
C LYS A 31 5.10 -4.84 15.19
N GLY A 32 6.42 -4.74 15.01
CA GLY A 32 7.25 -5.85 14.53
C GLY A 32 7.16 -6.09 13.01
N THR A 33 6.51 -5.18 12.28
CA THR A 33 6.41 -5.24 10.81
C THR A 33 7.21 -4.12 10.16
N TRP A 34 7.42 -4.25 8.85
CA TRP A 34 7.86 -3.16 7.99
C TRP A 34 6.64 -2.46 7.40
N THR A 35 6.72 -1.13 7.31
CA THR A 35 5.64 -0.27 6.81
C THR A 35 6.03 0.39 5.49
N GLN A 36 5.16 0.30 4.49
CA GLN A 36 5.15 1.21 3.35
C GLN A 36 4.22 2.37 3.67
N LYS A 37 4.72 3.60 3.67
CA LYS A 37 3.90 4.81 3.75
C LYS A 37 3.94 5.54 2.42
N VAL A 38 2.77 5.80 1.85
CA VAL A 38 2.63 6.58 0.62
C VAL A 38 2.01 7.92 0.96
N PHE A 39 2.63 8.98 0.49
CA PHE A 39 2.21 10.35 0.74
C PHE A 39 1.69 11.00 -0.56
N GLN A 40 0.90 12.05 -0.39
CA GLN A 40 0.55 12.97 -1.45
C GLN A 40 1.67 14.00 -1.67
N VAL A 41 1.49 14.87 -2.67
CA VAL A 41 2.47 15.92 -2.98
C VAL A 41 2.57 16.98 -1.88
N ASP A 42 1.55 17.12 -1.04
CA ASP A 42 1.51 18.02 0.13
C ASP A 42 1.97 17.33 1.42
N ASP A 43 2.68 16.19 1.32
CA ASP A 43 3.10 15.33 2.43
C ASP A 43 1.95 14.81 3.31
N SER A 44 0.69 15.03 2.92
CA SER A 44 -0.43 14.38 3.58
C SER A 44 -0.34 12.88 3.30
N PRO A 45 -0.46 12.01 4.31
CA PRO A 45 -0.31 10.59 4.05
C PRO A 45 -1.56 10.10 3.32
N ARG A 46 -1.37 9.12 2.44
CA ARG A 46 -2.38 8.66 1.48
C ARG A 46 -2.85 7.25 1.77
N TYR A 47 -1.92 6.33 2.03
CA TYR A 47 -2.20 5.00 2.54
C TYR A 47 -0.94 4.41 3.17
N GLU A 48 -1.15 3.40 4.00
CA GLU A 48 -0.08 2.66 4.65
C GLU A 48 -0.32 1.15 4.58
N GLY A 49 0.71 0.41 4.21
CA GLY A 49 0.71 -1.05 4.18
C GLY A 49 1.70 -1.61 5.17
N TYR A 50 1.34 -2.69 5.86
CA TYR A 50 2.17 -3.38 6.84
C TYR A 50 2.42 -4.82 6.41
N GLY A 51 3.62 -5.32 6.69
CA GLY A 51 3.98 -6.70 6.38
C GLY A 51 5.31 -7.10 7.01
N THR A 52 5.57 -8.41 7.07
CA THR A 52 6.88 -8.92 7.48
C THR A 52 7.66 -9.34 6.24
N TRP A 53 8.99 -9.23 6.30
CA TRP A 53 9.82 -9.80 5.25
C TRP A 53 9.83 -11.32 5.40
N VAL A 54 9.64 -12.00 4.27
CA VAL A 54 9.75 -13.44 4.15
C VAL A 54 11.07 -13.75 3.46
N HIS A 55 11.86 -14.62 4.10
CA HIS A 55 13.12 -15.13 3.58
C HIS A 55 13.02 -16.65 3.47
N VAL A 56 12.89 -17.16 2.24
CA VAL A 56 12.68 -18.59 1.97
C VAL A 56 13.28 -18.98 0.64
N ASP A 57 13.97 -20.11 0.57
CA ASP A 57 14.54 -20.68 -0.66
C ASP A 57 15.35 -19.67 -1.51
N GLY A 58 16.12 -18.80 -0.85
CA GLY A 58 16.92 -17.76 -1.50
C GLY A 58 16.14 -16.54 -1.99
N ARG A 59 14.84 -16.48 -1.75
CA ARG A 59 13.97 -15.33 -2.06
C ARG A 59 13.79 -14.46 -0.83
N SER A 60 13.73 -13.14 -1.05
CA SER A 60 13.44 -12.16 0.00
C SER A 60 12.35 -11.22 -0.50
N PHE A 61 11.16 -11.31 0.07
CA PHE A 61 10.03 -10.50 -0.36
C PHE A 61 9.20 -9.97 0.81
N TRP A 62 8.49 -8.89 0.56
CA TRP A 62 7.57 -8.25 1.49
C TRP A 62 6.25 -8.00 0.80
N GLU A 63 5.16 -8.31 1.49
CA GLU A 63 3.82 -8.11 0.97
C GLU A 63 2.97 -7.31 1.96
N SER A 64 2.07 -6.50 1.43
CA SER A 64 1.03 -5.85 2.22
C SER A 64 -0.24 -5.66 1.43
N LYS A 65 -1.34 -5.49 2.17
CA LYS A 65 -2.64 -5.06 1.63
C LYS A 65 -3.14 -3.84 2.39
N ALA A 66 -3.55 -2.81 1.68
CA ALA A 66 -4.06 -1.57 2.24
C ALA A 66 -5.17 -1.00 1.37
N ASP A 67 -6.19 -0.41 2.00
CA ASP A 67 -7.13 0.43 1.27
C ASP A 67 -6.53 1.82 1.04
N ALA A 68 -6.79 2.38 -0.13
CA ALA A 68 -6.34 3.70 -0.51
C ALA A 68 -7.50 4.55 -1.05
N PRO A 69 -7.46 5.87 -0.82
CA PRO A 69 -8.43 6.78 -1.41
C PRO A 69 -8.28 6.83 -2.93
N LEU A 70 -9.40 7.15 -3.59
CA LEU A 70 -9.44 7.28 -5.04
C LEU A 70 -8.38 8.26 -5.56
N PRO A 71 -7.67 7.93 -6.66
CA PRO A 71 -6.88 8.92 -7.38
C PRO A 71 -7.74 10.09 -7.85
N ARG A 72 -7.22 11.32 -7.75
CA ARG A 72 -7.94 12.56 -8.07
C ARG A 72 -8.66 12.55 -9.42
N ARG A 73 -8.05 11.94 -10.44
CA ARG A 73 -8.62 11.83 -11.80
C ARG A 73 -9.94 11.07 -11.82
N GLU A 74 -10.10 10.09 -10.92
CA GLU A 74 -11.23 9.16 -10.92
C GLU A 74 -12.54 9.89 -10.65
N HIS A 75 -12.53 10.92 -9.78
CA HIS A 75 -13.70 11.78 -9.51
C HIS A 75 -14.33 12.44 -10.76
N THR A 76 -13.63 12.48 -11.89
CA THR A 76 -14.12 13.06 -13.15
C THR A 76 -14.28 12.04 -14.27
N LYS A 77 -13.84 10.80 -14.08
CA LYS A 77 -13.76 9.79 -15.13
C LYS A 77 -14.61 8.56 -14.83
N ARG A 78 -14.81 8.25 -13.56
CA ARG A 78 -15.48 7.04 -13.10
C ARG A 78 -16.30 7.34 -11.86
N ASP A 79 -17.44 6.68 -11.75
CA ASP A 79 -18.39 6.78 -10.64
C ASP A 79 -18.87 5.40 -10.16
N ASP A 80 -18.24 4.33 -10.66
CA ASP A 80 -18.63 2.94 -10.46
C ASP A 80 -17.93 2.24 -9.27
N TYR A 81 -17.01 2.92 -8.58
CA TYR A 81 -16.29 2.39 -7.40
C TYR A 81 -15.86 3.51 -6.45
N ASN A 82 -15.56 3.16 -5.19
CA ASN A 82 -15.25 4.14 -4.14
C ASN A 82 -14.02 3.83 -3.27
N VAL A 83 -13.41 2.65 -3.42
CA VAL A 83 -12.18 2.25 -2.71
C VAL A 83 -11.16 1.69 -3.70
N THR A 84 -9.87 2.03 -3.51
CA THR A 84 -8.78 1.34 -4.21
C THR A 84 -8.10 0.37 -3.25
N GLY A 85 -8.27 -0.93 -3.44
CA GLY A 85 -7.51 -1.95 -2.71
C GLY A 85 -6.11 -2.07 -3.30
N ARG A 86 -5.08 -1.80 -2.50
CA ARG A 86 -3.67 -1.90 -2.89
C ARG A 86 -3.08 -3.16 -2.29
N PHE A 87 -2.67 -4.09 -3.14
CA PHE A 87 -1.75 -5.15 -2.74
C PHE A 87 -0.38 -4.81 -3.29
N SER A 88 0.63 -4.69 -2.42
CA SER A 88 2.00 -4.39 -2.79
C SER A 88 2.88 -5.61 -2.49
N HIS A 89 3.64 -6.05 -3.48
CA HIS A 89 4.67 -7.08 -3.37
C HIS A 89 6.02 -6.48 -3.75
N VAL A 90 6.97 -6.46 -2.82
CA VAL A 90 8.35 -6.05 -3.05
C VAL A 90 9.23 -7.29 -2.99
N GLU A 91 10.00 -7.56 -4.05
CA GLU A 91 10.96 -8.66 -4.05
C GLU A 91 12.36 -8.17 -4.42
N ILE A 92 13.34 -8.61 -3.63
CA ILE A 92 14.74 -8.26 -3.80
C ILE A 92 15.44 -9.42 -4.51
N PHE A 93 16.18 -9.08 -5.57
CA PHE A 93 17.03 -9.96 -6.36
C PHE A 93 18.50 -9.55 -6.17
N ASN A 94 19.42 -10.38 -6.68
CA ASN A 94 20.86 -10.13 -6.56
C ASN A 94 21.31 -8.85 -7.29
N ASP A 95 20.59 -8.44 -8.32
CA ASP A 95 20.92 -7.36 -9.25
C ASP A 95 19.85 -6.26 -9.29
N GLY A 96 18.89 -6.27 -8.35
CA GLY A 96 17.84 -5.27 -8.31
C GLY A 96 16.67 -5.64 -7.43
N TRP A 97 15.56 -4.93 -7.62
CA TRP A 97 14.32 -5.21 -6.91
C TRP A 97 13.11 -4.81 -7.76
N VAL A 98 11.97 -5.37 -7.41
CA VAL A 98 10.69 -5.08 -8.06
C VAL A 98 9.68 -4.62 -7.03
N LEU A 99 8.80 -3.71 -7.44
CA LEU A 99 7.53 -3.43 -6.77
C LEU A 99 6.41 -3.82 -7.73
N ASP A 100 5.68 -4.85 -7.36
CA ASP A 100 4.48 -5.30 -8.05
C ASP A 100 3.24 -4.87 -7.25
N GLN A 101 2.27 -4.25 -7.91
CA GLN A 101 1.05 -3.77 -7.29
C GLN A 101 -0.20 -4.25 -8.04
N ASP A 102 -1.07 -4.95 -7.32
CA ASP A 102 -2.45 -5.21 -7.75
C ASP A 102 -3.37 -4.15 -7.17
N ASN A 103 -4.06 -3.42 -8.04
CA ASN A 103 -4.89 -2.28 -7.69
C ASN A 103 -6.35 -2.57 -7.99
N ASP A 104 -7.05 -3.06 -6.99
CA ASP A 104 -8.48 -3.39 -7.05
C ASP A 104 -9.32 -2.11 -7.02
N LYS A 105 -10.28 -2.01 -7.93
CA LYS A 105 -11.32 -0.98 -7.94
C LYS A 105 -12.55 -1.59 -7.28
N ILE A 106 -12.84 -1.17 -6.05
CA ILE A 106 -13.85 -1.81 -5.20
C ILE A 106 -15.02 -0.85 -4.99
N LEU A 107 -16.23 -1.34 -5.24
CA LEU A 107 -17.45 -0.71 -4.78
C LEU A 107 -17.82 -1.30 -3.42
N ARG A 108 -17.63 -0.50 -2.37
CA ARG A 108 -17.96 -0.85 -0.99
C ARG A 108 -19.22 -0.14 -0.55
N VAL A 109 -20.19 -0.90 -0.03
CA VAL A 109 -21.45 -0.38 0.52
C VAL A 109 -21.65 -0.97 1.91
N ALA A 110 -21.96 -0.11 2.89
CA ALA A 110 -22.14 -0.55 4.28
C ALA A 110 -23.18 -1.69 4.40
N GLY A 111 -22.81 -2.74 5.13
CA GLY A 111 -23.65 -3.93 5.32
C GLY A 111 -23.80 -4.83 4.09
N LYS A 112 -23.04 -4.59 3.01
CA LYS A 112 -22.95 -5.46 1.83
C LYS A 112 -21.53 -5.96 1.65
N GLU A 113 -21.40 -7.05 0.92
CA GLU A 113 -20.10 -7.52 0.45
C GLU A 113 -19.51 -6.55 -0.56
N ASP A 114 -18.17 -6.43 -0.54
CA ASP A 114 -17.41 -5.67 -1.51
C ASP A 114 -17.58 -6.24 -2.91
N VAL A 115 -17.80 -5.36 -3.88
CA VAL A 115 -17.86 -5.75 -5.29
C VAL A 115 -16.58 -5.30 -6.00
N LEU A 116 -15.82 -6.26 -6.53
CA LEU A 116 -14.67 -5.97 -7.39
C LEU A 116 -15.17 -5.56 -8.77
N ILE A 117 -14.85 -4.33 -9.17
CA ILE A 117 -15.27 -3.74 -10.45
C ILE A 117 -14.20 -3.98 -11.52
N ALA A 118 -12.93 -3.81 -11.15
CA ALA A 118 -11.79 -4.04 -12.02
C ALA A 118 -10.51 -4.24 -11.18
N GLN A 119 -9.46 -4.77 -11.79
CA GLN A 119 -8.13 -4.84 -11.20
C GLN A 119 -7.10 -4.32 -12.20
N GLU A 120 -6.16 -3.50 -11.73
CA GLU A 120 -5.05 -2.98 -12.54
C GLU A 120 -3.71 -3.47 -11.98
N LYS A 121 -2.86 -4.02 -12.85
CA LYS A 121 -1.49 -4.44 -12.53
C LYS A 121 -0.50 -3.30 -12.77
N GLY A 122 0.32 -2.98 -11.78
CA GLY A 122 1.46 -2.08 -11.91
C GLY A 122 2.75 -2.80 -11.54
N ILE A 123 3.80 -2.67 -12.35
CA ILE A 123 5.10 -3.29 -12.08
C ILE A 123 6.19 -2.25 -12.30
N GLU A 124 6.99 -2.04 -11.26
CA GLU A 124 8.18 -1.20 -11.28
C GLU A 124 9.41 -2.09 -11.06
N ARG A 125 10.45 -1.87 -11.86
CA ARG A 125 11.69 -2.66 -11.81
C ARG A 125 12.88 -1.74 -11.69
N PHE A 126 13.75 -2.05 -10.74
CA PHE A 126 14.91 -1.24 -10.39
C PHE A 126 16.14 -2.13 -10.42
N TRP A 127 16.86 -2.11 -11.54
CA TRP A 127 18.07 -2.91 -11.73
C TRP A 127 19.33 -2.07 -11.44
N GLY A 128 20.35 -2.70 -10.87
CA GLY A 128 21.69 -2.15 -10.78
C GLY A 128 22.35 -2.08 -12.15
N TRP A 129 23.12 -1.01 -12.40
CA TRP A 129 23.93 -0.83 -13.61
C TRP A 129 25.26 -1.58 -13.50
#